data_AF-A0A1U7LHF0-F1
#
_entry.id   AF-A0A1U7LHF0-F1
#
_cell.length_a   1.000
_cell.length_b   1.000
_cell.length_c   1.000
_cell.angle_alpha   90.00
_cell.angle_beta   90.00
_cell.angle_gamma   90.00
#
_symmetry.space_group_name_H-M   'P 1'
#
loop_
_entity.id
_entity.type
_entity.pdbx_description
1 polymer ?
#
loop_
_entity_poly.entity_id
_entity_poly.type
_entity_poly.pdbx_seq_one_letter_code
_entity_poly.pdbx_strand_id
1 'polypeptide(L)'
;MPMKENLIGWAAFGLAVRFYQLGLQKLPLFNNPSGHVLSMVGCAAVGGWLYTIEVKQLDAMRDRRDILLANRFRRAQEDQERERILRQVMKKVS
;
A
#
# COMPACT_ATOMS: atom_id res chain seq x y z
N MET A 1 -3.09 -4.54 4.61
CA MET A 1 -4.12 -5.59 4.83
C MET A 1 -3.41 -6.91 5.13
N PRO A 2 -4.04 -7.87 5.82
CA PRO A 2 -3.41 -9.15 6.08
C PRO A 2 -3.31 -9.95 4.78
N MET A 3 -2.24 -10.74 4.64
CA MET A 3 -1.84 -11.38 3.39
C MET A 3 -2.90 -12.37 2.87
N LYS A 4 -3.60 -13.03 3.80
CA LYS A 4 -4.59 -14.08 3.50
C LYS A 4 -5.86 -13.52 2.84
N GLU A 5 -6.34 -12.35 3.25
CA GLU A 5 -7.52 -11.71 2.67
C GLU A 5 -7.27 -11.28 1.23
N ASN A 6 -6.07 -10.74 0.96
CA ASN A 6 -5.68 -10.41 -0.41
C ASN A 6 -5.63 -11.68 -1.28
N LEU A 7 -5.01 -12.76 -0.78
CA LEU A 7 -4.94 -14.02 -1.51
C LEU A 7 -6.33 -14.61 -1.82
N ILE A 8 -7.22 -14.63 -0.83
CA ILE A 8 -8.61 -15.10 -0.99
C ILE A 8 -9.38 -14.21 -1.98
N GLY A 9 -9.20 -12.89 -1.90
CA GLY A 9 -9.83 -11.94 -2.82
C GLY A 9 -9.41 -12.18 -4.27
N TRP A 10 -8.11 -12.35 -4.51
CA TRP A 10 -7.60 -12.65 -5.85
C TRP A 10 -7.96 -14.05 -6.35
N ALA A 11 -8.05 -15.04 -5.47
CA ALA A 11 -8.58 -16.36 -5.82
C ALA A 11 -10.05 -16.28 -6.24
N ALA A 12 -10.89 -15.59 -5.45
CA ALA A 12 -12.30 -15.36 -5.77
C ALA A 12 -12.46 -14.59 -7.08
N PHE A 13 -11.60 -13.60 -7.33
CA PHE A 13 -11.54 -12.89 -8.61
C PHE A 13 -11.22 -13.85 -9.77
N GLY A 14 -10.22 -14.71 -9.63
CA GLY A 14 -9.89 -15.72 -10.64
C GLY A 14 -11.03 -16.71 -10.91
N LEU A 15 -11.80 -17.07 -9.88
CA LEU A 15 -13.01 -17.88 -10.05
C LEU A 15 -14.09 -17.12 -10.82
N ALA A 16 -14.32 -15.85 -10.48
CA ALA A 16 -15.29 -14.99 -11.16
C ALA A 16 -14.93 -14.81 -12.64
N VAL A 17 -13.65 -14.58 -12.97
CA VAL A 17 -13.15 -14.51 -14.35
C VAL A 17 -13.43 -15.81 -15.10
N ARG A 18 -13.24 -16.97 -14.47
CA ARG A 18 -13.54 -18.26 -15.09
C ARG A 18 -15.02 -18.47 -15.33
N PHE A 19 -15.90 -18.10 -14.39
CA PHE A 19 -17.34 -18.14 -14.61
C PHE A 19 -17.77 -17.18 -15.73
N TYR A 20 -17.18 -15.98 -15.78
CA TYR A 20 -17.42 -15.03 -16.86
C TYR A 20 -17.01 -15.61 -18.22
N GLN A 21 -15.83 -16.24 -18.33
CA GLN A 21 -15.37 -16.93 -19.53
C GLN A 21 -16.37 -18.01 -19.98
N LEU A 22 -16.81 -18.90 -19.07
CA LEU A 22 -17.75 -19.97 -19.40
C LEU A 22 -19.12 -19.43 -19.81
N GLY A 23 -19.58 -18.36 -19.16
CA GLY A 23 -20.81 -17.64 -19.53
C GLY A 23 -20.75 -17.09 -20.96
N LEU A 24 -19.62 -16.48 -21.34
CA LEU A 24 -19.40 -16.02 -22.73
C LEU A 24 -19.39 -17.18 -23.73
N GLN A 25 -18.83 -18.32 -23.36
CA GLN A 25 -18.79 -19.52 -24.19
C GLN A 25 -20.11 -20.32 -24.18
N LYS A 26 -21.14 -19.87 -23.45
CA LYS A 26 -22.42 -20.57 -23.23
C LYS A 26 -22.23 -22.01 -22.73
N LEU A 27 -21.16 -22.26 -21.99
CA LEU A 27 -20.85 -23.55 -21.37
C LEU A 27 -21.44 -23.61 -19.95
N PRO A 28 -21.70 -24.81 -19.40
CA PRO A 28 -22.07 -24.95 -18.00
C PRO A 28 -21.03 -24.32 -17.08
N LEU A 29 -21.48 -23.58 -16.07
CA LEU A 29 -20.58 -22.82 -15.18
C LEU A 29 -19.60 -23.69 -14.39
N PHE A 30 -19.94 -24.96 -14.16
CA PHE A 30 -19.08 -25.91 -13.44
C PHE A 30 -18.30 -26.83 -14.38
N ASN A 31 -18.21 -26.47 -15.66
CA ASN A 31 -17.47 -27.26 -16.64
C ASN A 31 -15.96 -27.17 -16.41
N ASN A 32 -15.32 -28.33 -16.36
CA ASN A 32 -13.88 -28.50 -16.14
C ASN A 32 -13.41 -27.86 -14.80
N PRO A 33 -13.62 -28.56 -13.66
CA PRO A 33 -13.22 -28.10 -12.33
C PRO A 33 -11.75 -27.70 -12.20
N SER A 34 -10.83 -28.36 -12.92
CA SER A 34 -9.41 -28.02 -12.87
C SER A 34 -9.13 -26.65 -13.48
N GLY A 35 -9.93 -26.21 -14.45
CA GLY A 35 -9.86 -24.86 -15.01
C GLY A 35 -10.21 -23.76 -14.00
N HIS A 36 -11.15 -24.04 -13.07
CA HIS A 36 -11.47 -23.12 -11.97
C HIS A 36 -10.32 -23.03 -10.97
N VAL A 37 -9.76 -24.17 -10.57
CA VAL A 37 -8.60 -24.19 -9.66
C VAL A 37 -7.42 -23.46 -10.29
N LEU A 38 -7.15 -23.67 -11.57
CA LEU A 38 -6.05 -23.00 -12.27
C LEU A 38 -6.25 -21.49 -12.35
N SER A 39 -7.46 -21.01 -12.65
CA SER A 39 -7.73 -19.56 -12.68
C SER A 39 -7.63 -18.92 -11.29
N MET A 40 -8.15 -19.60 -10.27
CA MET A 40 -8.04 -19.17 -8.87
C MET A 40 -6.58 -19.05 -8.44
N VAL A 41 -5.79 -20.11 -8.65
CA VAL A 41 -4.36 -20.12 -8.28
C VAL A 41 -3.57 -19.11 -9.09
N GLY A 42 -3.84 -19.00 -10.40
CA GLY A 42 -3.18 -18.03 -11.27
C GLY A 42 -3.41 -16.59 -10.82
N CYS A 43 -4.66 -16.19 -10.61
CA CYS A 43 -4.98 -14.84 -10.11
C CYS A 43 -4.47 -14.61 -8.69
N ALA A 44 -4.57 -15.61 -7.80
CA ALA A 44 -4.03 -15.53 -6.45
C ALA A 44 -2.50 -15.33 -6.44
N ALA A 45 -1.77 -16.00 -7.32
CA ALA A 45 -0.32 -15.84 -7.46
C ALA A 45 0.03 -14.41 -7.93
N VAL A 46 -0.67 -13.90 -8.94
CA VAL A 46 -0.52 -12.50 -9.40
C VAL A 46 -0.81 -11.51 -8.27
N GLY A 47 -1.90 -11.72 -7.54
CA GLY A 47 -2.28 -10.89 -6.40
C GLY A 47 -1.27 -10.91 -5.25
N GLY A 48 -0.73 -12.09 -4.94
CA GLY A 48 0.35 -12.26 -3.97
C GLY A 48 1.60 -11.49 -4.38
N TRP A 49 1.99 -11.54 -5.65
CA TRP A 49 3.11 -10.77 -6.16
C TRP A 49 2.87 -9.25 -6.08
N LEU A 50 1.71 -8.76 -6.50
CA LEU A 50 1.35 -7.34 -6.39
C LEU A 50 1.39 -6.83 -4.95
N TYR A 51 0.94 -7.65 -3.99
CA TYR A 51 1.02 -7.32 -2.58
C TYR A 51 2.47 -7.10 -2.11
N THR A 52 3.42 -7.91 -2.57
CA THR A 52 4.83 -7.71 -2.21
C THR A 52 5.37 -6.37 -2.71
N ILE A 53 4.89 -5.89 -3.86
CA ILE A 53 5.25 -4.58 -4.41
C ILE A 53 4.63 -3.47 -3.57
N GLU A 54 3.34 -3.59 -3.24
CA GLU A 54 2.62 -2.61 -2.42
C GLU A 54 3.26 -2.42 -1.05
N VAL A 55 3.64 -3.51 -0.37
CA VAL A 55 4.32 -3.46 0.94
C VAL A 55 5.61 -2.64 0.85
N LYS A 56 6.45 -2.90 -0.16
CA LYS A 56 7.70 -2.15 -0.37
C LYS A 56 7.45 -0.66 -0.61
N GLN A 57 6.39 -0.32 -1.35
CA GLN A 57 6.03 1.08 -1.60
C GLN A 57 5.53 1.77 -0.34
N LEU A 58 4.69 1.10 0.45
CA LEU A 58 4.19 1.62 1.73
C LEU A 58 5.31 1.87 2.72
N ASP A 59 6.28 0.96 2.81
CA ASP A 59 7.44 1.15 3.67
C ASP A 59 8.29 2.34 3.21
N ALA A 60 8.57 2.45 1.91
CA ALA A 60 9.28 3.62 1.37
C ALA A 60 8.54 4.96 1.60
N MET A 61 7.21 4.94 1.56
CA MET A 61 6.39 6.12 1.87
C MET A 61 6.44 6.49 3.35
N ARG A 62 6.46 5.49 4.25
CA ARG A 62 6.61 5.70 5.70
C ARG A 62 7.97 6.31 6.02
N ASP A 63 9.05 5.76 5.48
CA ASP A 63 10.40 6.28 5.71
C ASP A 63 10.51 7.75 5.27
N ARG A 64 9.99 8.08 4.09
CA ARG A 64 9.97 9.45 3.59
C ARG A 64 9.14 10.37 4.46
N ARG A 65 7.98 9.92 4.92
CA ARG A 65 7.12 10.68 5.84
C ARG A 65 7.89 11.02 7.12
N ASP A 66 8.59 10.05 7.69
CA ASP A 66 9.28 10.24 8.97
C ASP A 66 10.46 11.20 8.83
N ILE A 67 11.21 11.13 7.71
CA ILE A 67 12.24 12.12 7.37
C ILE A 67 11.64 13.53 7.26
N LEU A 68 10.51 13.67 6.56
CA LEU A 68 9.85 14.97 6.40
C LEU A 68 9.36 15.53 7.75
N LEU A 69 8.85 14.68 8.63
CA LEU A 69 8.45 15.07 9.98
C LEU A 69 9.66 15.51 10.83
N ALA A 70 10.74 14.74 10.82
CA ALA A 70 11.98 15.10 11.53
C ALA A 70 12.54 16.45 11.06
N ASN A 71 12.53 16.70 9.75
CA ASN A 71 12.97 17.98 9.19
C ASN A 71 12.06 19.14 9.61
N ARG A 72 10.74 18.91 9.70
CA ARG A 72 9.79 19.93 10.20
C ARG A 72 10.03 20.24 11.69
N PHE A 73 10.28 19.22 12.52
CA PHE A 73 10.63 19.43 13.92
C PHE A 73 11.93 20.21 14.08
N ARG A 74 12.96 19.89 13.30
CA ARG A 74 14.24 20.62 13.32
C ARG A 74 14.06 22.11 12.98
N ARG A 75 13.32 22.41 11.90
CA ARG A 75 13.03 23.81 11.51
C ARG A 75 12.26 24.57 12.59
N ALA A 76 11.26 23.93 13.21
CA ALA A 76 10.51 24.56 14.30
C ALA A 76 11.39 24.86 15.52
N GLN A 77 12.38 24.01 15.84
CA GLN A 77 13.36 24.25 16.90
C GLN A 77 14.30 25.41 16.55
N GLU A 78 14.82 25.44 15.32
CA GLU A 78 15.68 26.52 14.82
C GLU A 78 14.96 27.88 14.85
N ASP A 79 13.68 27.92 14.48
CA ASP A 79 12.86 29.14 14.53
C ASP A 79 12.64 29.62 15.98
N GLN A 80 12.34 28.69 16.91
CA GLN A 80 12.21 29.02 18.33
C GLN A 80 13.53 29.54 18.94
N GLU A 81 14.66 28.96 18.56
CA GLU A 81 15.98 29.39 19.03
C GLU A 81 16.32 30.79 18.50
N ARG A 82 16.07 31.04 17.20
CA ARG A 82 16.21 32.38 16.61
C ARG A 82 15.38 33.43 17.35
N GLU A 83 14.11 33.13 17.64
CA GLU A 83 13.25 34.04 18.40
C GLU A 83 13.75 34.29 19.83
N ARG A 84 14.34 33.30 20.49
CA ARG A 84 14.95 33.47 21.83
C ARG A 84 16.16 34.39 21.75
N ILE A 85 17.06 34.17 20.79
CA ILE A 85 18.24 35.01 20.58
C ILE A 85 17.84 36.45 20.27
N LEU A 86 16.88 36.66 19.36
CA LEU A 86 16.37 37.99 19.04
C LEU A 86 15.81 38.69 20.28
N ARG A 87 15.04 37.99 21.12
CA ARG A 87 14.53 38.54 22.39
C ARG A 87 15.65 38.92 23.36
N GLN A 88 16.71 38.11 23.45
CA GLN A 88 17.87 38.43 24.29
C GLN A 88 18.63 39.65 23.78
N VAL A 89 18.85 39.75 22.47
CA VAL A 89 19.51 40.91 21.85
C VAL A 89 18.70 42.18 22.09
N MET A 90 17.39 42.16 21.85
CA MET A 90 16.51 43.31 22.08
C MET A 90 16.53 43.79 23.53
N LYS A 91 16.54 42.87 24.51
CA LYS A 91 16.67 43.21 25.94
C LYS A 91 18.02 43.83 26.32
N LYS A 92 19.08 43.54 25.56
CA LYS A 92 20.44 44.06 25.82
C LYS A 92 20.67 45.43 25.19
N VAL A 93 19.90 45.76 24.14
CA VAL A 93 19.98 47.03 23.42
C VAL A 93 19.08 48.10 24.04
N SER A 94 18.01 47.70 24.73
CA SER A 94 17.19 48.57 25.60
C SER A 94 17.83 48.79 26.96
#